data_AF-A0A915ZEA6-F1
#
_entry.id   AF-A0A915ZEA6-F1
#
_cell.length_a   1.000
_cell.length_b   1.000
_cell.length_c   1.000
_cell.angle_alpha   90.00
_cell.angle_beta   90.00
_cell.angle_gamma   90.00
#
_symmetry.space_group_name_H-M   'P 1'
#
loop_
_entity.id
_entity.type
_entity.pdbx_description
1 polymer ?
#
loop_
_entity_poly.entity_id
_entity_poly.type
_entity_poly.pdbx_seq_one_letter_code
_entity_poly.pdbx_strand_id
1 'polypeptide(L)'
;MSQTKINIKNESSVPILKRDGFGTKGRVVTVKANSFEVTKISKYDEFLKYTLEIKPIDAEKNIEADIKRERSDYGKSIRRRILKELSLKKGEWFQNVVIAYDGGTTLFTTDRLGFDKETETKPCTD
;
A
#
# COMPACT_ATOMS: atom_id res chain seq x y z
N MET A 1 -5.62 -33.20 -7.59
CA MET A 1 -5.90 -31.81 -7.16
C MET A 1 -6.80 -31.17 -8.20
N SER A 2 -8.03 -30.79 -7.82
CA SER A 2 -9.00 -30.21 -8.74
C SER A 2 -8.82 -28.69 -8.76
N GLN A 3 -8.43 -28.13 -9.90
CA GLN A 3 -8.38 -26.68 -10.09
C GLN A 3 -9.81 -26.19 -10.35
N THR A 4 -10.38 -25.49 -9.39
CA THR A 4 -11.65 -24.78 -9.55
C THR A 4 -11.47 -23.73 -10.65
N LYS A 5 -12.03 -23.98 -11.84
CA LYS A 5 -12.14 -22.96 -12.90
C LYS A 5 -13.07 -21.86 -12.40
N ILE A 6 -12.50 -20.76 -11.93
CA ILE A 6 -13.25 -19.55 -11.63
C ILE A 6 -13.73 -19.01 -12.96
N ASN A 7 -15.02 -19.21 -13.25
CA ASN A 7 -15.66 -18.64 -14.42
C ASN A 7 -15.87 -17.15 -14.12
N ILE A 8 -14.86 -16.33 -14.41
CA ILE A 8 -14.95 -14.87 -14.31
C ILE A 8 -15.99 -14.45 -15.35
N LYS A 9 -17.25 -14.28 -14.91
CA LYS A 9 -18.21 -13.50 -15.69
C LYS A 9 -17.54 -12.16 -15.93
N ASN A 10 -17.15 -11.87 -17.17
CA ASN A 10 -16.75 -10.53 -17.58
C ASN A 10 -17.95 -9.63 -17.34
N GLU A 11 -18.06 -9.08 -16.12
CA GLU A 11 -18.87 -7.91 -15.87
C GLU A 11 -18.44 -6.88 -16.91
N SER A 12 -19.36 -6.47 -17.77
CA SER A 12 -19.06 -5.52 -18.83
C SER A 12 -18.65 -4.21 -18.17
N SER A 13 -17.34 -4.02 -17.97
CA SER A 13 -16.80 -2.78 -17.48
C SER A 13 -17.22 -1.71 -18.48
N VAL A 14 -18.01 -0.73 -18.02
CA VAL A 14 -18.40 0.41 -18.85
C VAL A 14 -17.11 0.97 -19.46
N PRO A 15 -16.96 0.99 -20.79
CA PRO A 15 -15.70 1.39 -21.40
C PRO A 15 -15.40 2.83 -21.01
N ILE A 16 -14.17 3.08 -20.53
CA ILE A 16 -13.70 4.45 -20.28
C ILE A 16 -13.64 5.13 -21.65
N LEU A 17 -14.63 5.99 -21.93
CA LEU A 17 -14.69 6.75 -23.17
C LEU A 17 -13.46 7.67 -23.24
N LYS A 18 -12.74 7.58 -24.36
CA LYS A 18 -11.67 8.53 -24.66
C LYS A 18 -12.31 9.89 -24.98
N ARG A 19 -11.61 10.96 -24.63
CA ARG A 19 -12.11 12.31 -24.90
C ARG A 19 -11.91 12.67 -26.38
N ASP A 20 -13.00 12.96 -27.08
CA ASP A 20 -13.01 13.25 -28.52
C ASP A 20 -12.57 14.68 -28.89
N GLY A 21 -12.40 15.58 -27.91
CA GLY A 21 -11.93 16.95 -28.16
C GLY A 21 -12.03 17.88 -26.95
N PHE A 22 -11.79 19.18 -27.19
CA PHE A 22 -11.94 20.24 -26.19
C PHE A 22 -13.05 21.21 -26.61
N GLY A 23 -13.79 21.75 -25.65
CA GLY A 23 -14.81 22.77 -25.93
C GLY A 23 -14.21 24.09 -26.41
N THR A 24 -14.84 24.70 -27.41
CA THR A 24 -14.34 25.93 -28.07
C THR A 24 -15.25 27.15 -27.88
N LYS A 25 -16.46 26.97 -27.36
CA LYS A 25 -17.44 28.04 -27.16
C LYS A 25 -17.29 28.66 -25.76
N GLY A 26 -17.30 29.99 -25.70
CA GLY A 26 -17.29 30.75 -24.45
C GLY A 26 -16.15 31.77 -24.39
N ARG A 27 -16.23 32.68 -23.39
CA ARG A 27 -15.17 33.66 -23.14
C ARG A 27 -14.02 33.01 -22.39
N VAL A 28 -12.79 33.23 -22.85
CA VAL A 28 -11.57 32.74 -22.19
C VAL A 28 -11.33 33.53 -20.90
N VAL A 29 -11.05 32.81 -19.81
CA VAL A 29 -10.68 33.37 -18.51
C VAL A 29 -9.45 32.62 -17.98
N THR A 30 -8.45 33.37 -17.52
CA THR A 30 -7.26 32.80 -16.89
C THR A 30 -7.57 32.46 -15.44
N VAL A 31 -7.32 31.21 -15.05
CA VAL A 31 -7.56 30.70 -13.70
C VAL A 31 -6.26 30.14 -13.10
N LYS A 32 -6.15 30.19 -11.77
CA LYS A 32 -5.13 29.45 -11.03
C LYS A 32 -5.79 28.22 -10.41
N ALA A 33 -5.17 27.06 -10.54
CA ALA A 33 -5.60 25.84 -9.90
C ALA A 33 -4.65 25.50 -8.75
N ASN A 34 -5.17 24.83 -7.71
CA ASN A 34 -4.35 24.20 -6.68
C ASN A 34 -3.81 22.85 -7.19
N SER A 35 -3.14 22.89 -8.34
CA SER A 35 -2.52 21.74 -8.99
C SER A 35 -1.09 22.14 -9.32
N PHE A 36 -0.14 21.33 -8.84
CA PHE A 36 1.28 21.54 -9.05
C PHE A 36 1.81 20.42 -9.93
N GLU A 37 2.45 20.80 -11.03
CA GLU A 37 3.05 19.84 -11.96
C GLU A 37 4.24 19.12 -11.30
N VAL A 38 4.24 17.79 -11.37
CA VAL A 38 5.34 16.95 -10.91
C VAL A 38 6.16 16.55 -12.13
N THR A 39 7.30 17.21 -12.35
CA THR A 39 8.15 17.01 -13.54
C THR A 39 9.02 15.76 -13.49
N LYS A 40 9.35 15.29 -12.28
CA LYS A 40 10.11 14.05 -12.05
C LYS A 40 9.43 13.21 -10.99
N ILE A 41 8.89 12.05 -11.39
CA ILE A 41 8.15 11.14 -10.52
C ILE A 41 9.09 10.37 -9.58
N SER A 42 10.25 9.95 -10.08
CA SER A 42 11.23 9.19 -9.29
C SER A 42 12.64 9.31 -9.88
N LYS A 43 13.66 9.06 -9.04
CA LYS A 43 15.04 8.77 -9.48
C LYS A 43 15.34 7.27 -9.55
N TYR A 44 14.42 6.44 -9.08
CA TYR A 44 14.50 4.98 -9.07
C TYR A 44 13.70 4.42 -10.24
N ASP A 45 14.24 3.40 -10.88
CA ASP A 45 13.64 2.78 -12.06
C ASP A 45 12.42 1.93 -11.71
N GLU A 46 12.44 1.29 -10.54
CA GLU A 46 11.40 0.37 -10.09
C GLU A 46 11.07 0.56 -8.61
N PHE A 47 9.88 0.08 -8.24
CA PHE A 47 9.42 0.00 -6.86
C PHE A 47 8.87 -1.40 -6.61
N LEU A 48 9.19 -1.96 -5.44
CA LEU A 48 8.66 -3.24 -5.00
C LEU A 48 7.45 -3.02 -4.12
N LYS A 49 6.41 -3.85 -4.30
CA LYS A 49 5.17 -3.80 -3.52
C LYS A 49 5.06 -5.04 -2.65
N TYR A 50 4.85 -4.82 -1.36
CA TYR A 50 4.62 -5.85 -0.36
C TYR A 50 3.21 -5.72 0.21
N THR A 51 2.57 -6.87 0.45
CA THR A 51 1.34 -6.96 1.22
C THR A 51 1.71 -7.26 2.67
N LEU A 52 1.33 -6.36 3.59
CA LEU A 52 1.54 -6.49 5.03
C LEU A 52 0.26 -6.92 5.73
N GLU A 53 0.40 -7.87 6.64
CA GLU A 53 -0.65 -8.26 7.60
C GLU A 53 -0.13 -7.99 9.01
N ILE A 54 -0.82 -7.11 9.75
CA ILE A 54 -0.54 -6.83 11.16
C ILE A 54 -1.71 -7.37 11.97
N LYS A 55 -1.48 -8.48 12.67
CA LYS A 55 -2.51 -9.09 13.53
C LYS A 55 -2.75 -8.22 14.77
N PRO A 56 -4.00 -7.95 15.15
CA PRO A 56 -4.30 -7.24 16.38
C PRO A 56 -3.85 -8.06 17.59
N ILE A 57 -3.38 -7.37 18.64
CA ILE A 57 -2.88 -7.98 19.88
C ILE A 57 -4.03 -8.68 20.65
N ASP A 58 -5.28 -8.20 20.50
CA ASP A 58 -6.46 -8.76 21.16
C ASP A 58 -7.49 -9.26 20.13
N ALA A 59 -7.25 -10.42 19.53
CA ALA A 59 -8.14 -11.02 18.53
C ALA A 59 -9.44 -11.65 19.12
N GLU A 60 -9.61 -11.66 20.44
CA GLU A 60 -10.74 -12.34 21.13
C GLU A 60 -11.83 -11.40 21.65
N LYS A 61 -11.66 -10.07 21.63
CA LYS A 61 -12.73 -9.15 22.03
C LYS A 61 -13.52 -8.71 20.80
N ASN A 62 -14.82 -9.03 20.76
CA ASN A 62 -15.74 -8.59 19.71
C ASN A 62 -15.87 -7.06 19.67
N ILE A 63 -15.12 -6.40 18.77
CA ILE A 63 -15.15 -4.94 18.52
C ILE A 63 -16.21 -4.61 17.44
N GLU A 64 -17.31 -5.34 17.32
CA GLU A 64 -18.24 -5.14 16.18
C GLU A 64 -18.95 -3.77 16.20
N ALA A 65 -18.98 -3.06 17.34
CA ALA A 65 -19.68 -1.77 17.48
C ALA A 65 -18.78 -0.51 17.39
N ASP A 66 -17.50 -0.58 17.79
CA ASP A 66 -16.59 0.59 17.80
C ASP A 66 -15.87 0.85 16.46
N ILE A 67 -16.04 -0.05 15.48
CA ILE A 67 -15.28 -0.07 14.22
C ILE A 67 -15.81 0.93 13.17
N LYS A 68 -17.04 1.43 13.27
CA LYS A 68 -17.71 2.00 12.09
C LYS A 68 -17.57 3.51 11.83
N ARG A 69 -17.11 4.37 12.76
CA ARG A 69 -17.14 5.83 12.47
C ARG A 69 -15.93 6.70 12.86
N GLU A 70 -14.93 6.28 13.64
CA GLU A 70 -13.90 7.23 14.15
C GLU A 70 -12.42 6.84 14.00
N ARG A 71 -12.04 5.66 13.47
CA ARG A 71 -10.66 5.11 13.59
C ARG A 71 -9.84 4.88 12.30
N SER A 72 -10.17 5.48 11.15
CA SER A 72 -9.33 5.34 9.93
C SER A 72 -7.88 5.75 10.22
N ASP A 73 -7.69 6.93 10.81
CA ASP A 73 -6.35 7.51 10.95
C ASP A 73 -5.65 7.04 12.23
N TYR A 74 -6.40 6.81 13.31
CA TYR A 74 -5.85 6.26 14.54
C TYR A 74 -5.27 4.86 14.33
N GLY A 75 -6.03 3.94 13.71
CA GLY A 75 -5.54 2.60 13.39
C GLY A 75 -4.36 2.62 12.41
N LYS A 76 -4.41 3.47 11.38
CA LYS A 76 -3.28 3.66 10.44
C LYS A 76 -2.03 4.20 11.14
N SER A 77 -2.18 5.15 12.07
CA SER A 77 -1.06 5.73 12.81
C SER A 77 -0.36 4.72 13.71
N ILE A 78 -1.13 3.83 14.38
CA ILE A 78 -0.57 2.73 15.18
C ILE A 78 0.20 1.78 14.28
N ARG A 79 -0.38 1.35 13.15
CA ARG A 79 0.30 0.47 12.21
C ARG A 79 1.58 1.08 11.64
N ARG A 80 1.57 2.38 11.31
CA ARG A 80 2.78 3.12 10.89
C ARG A 80 3.83 3.16 12.01
N ARG A 81 3.42 3.30 13.27
CA ARG A 81 4.33 3.23 14.43
C ARG A 81 4.96 1.86 14.58
N ILE A 82 4.17 0.79 14.46
CA ILE A 82 4.67 -0.60 14.51
C ILE A 82 5.73 -0.83 13.43
N LEU A 83 5.46 -0.43 12.18
CA LEU A 83 6.44 -0.58 11.09
C LEU A 83 7.72 0.23 11.35
N LYS A 84 7.58 1.45 11.90
CA LYS A 84 8.73 2.29 12.28
C LYS A 84 9.57 1.64 13.39
N GLU A 85 8.93 1.04 14.39
CA GLU A 85 9.65 0.33 15.45
C GLU A 85 10.33 -0.94 14.92
N LEU A 86 9.67 -1.67 14.02
CA LEU A 86 10.26 -2.83 13.35
C LEU A 86 11.49 -2.43 12.53
N SER A 87 11.43 -1.33 11.77
CA SER A 87 12.57 -0.87 10.98
C SER A 87 13.76 -0.41 11.83
N LEU A 88 13.51 0.07 13.05
CA LEU A 88 14.57 0.37 14.01
C LEU A 88 15.18 -0.91 14.60
N LYS A 89 14.35 -1.91 14.95
CA LYS A 89 14.81 -3.19 15.52
C LYS A 89 15.55 -4.06 14.50
N LYS A 90 15.10 -4.04 13.24
CA LYS A 90 15.63 -4.83 12.13
C LYS A 90 16.29 -3.92 11.09
N GLY A 91 17.13 -2.99 11.53
CA GLY A 91 17.72 -1.96 10.67
C GLY A 91 18.43 -2.51 9.43
N GLU A 92 19.05 -3.68 9.54
CA GLU A 92 19.71 -4.39 8.44
C GLU A 92 18.75 -4.78 7.29
N TRP A 93 17.47 -5.03 7.58
CA TRP A 93 16.47 -5.33 6.55
C TRP A 93 16.09 -4.11 5.71
N PHE A 94 16.24 -2.91 6.26
CA PHE A 94 15.82 -1.65 5.65
C PHE A 94 17.01 -0.79 5.22
N GLN A 95 18.24 -1.33 5.26
CA GLN A 95 19.45 -0.59 4.95
C GLN A 95 19.45 -0.12 3.49
N ASN A 96 19.66 1.20 3.29
CA ASN A 96 19.64 1.85 1.97
C ASN A 96 18.30 1.74 1.22
N VAL A 97 17.22 1.37 1.90
CA VAL A 97 15.87 1.26 1.32
C VAL A 97 15.03 2.47 1.73
N VAL A 98 14.45 3.17 0.76
CA VAL A 98 13.38 4.13 1.03
C VAL A 98 12.05 3.40 1.02
N ILE A 99 11.23 3.64 2.04
CA ILE A 99 9.94 3.00 2.22
C ILE A 99 8.79 3.99 2.17
N ALA A 100 7.65 3.57 1.63
CA ALA A 100 6.39 4.28 1.68
C ALA A 100 5.26 3.32 2.08
N TYR A 101 4.61 3.58 3.21
CA TYR A 101 3.57 2.72 3.77
C TYR A 101 2.25 3.48 3.89
N ASP A 102 1.17 2.89 3.33
CA ASP A 102 -0.16 3.50 3.33
C ASP A 102 -0.81 3.52 4.74
N GLY A 103 -0.31 2.72 5.69
CA GLY A 103 -0.92 2.53 7.01
C GLY A 103 -2.01 1.44 7.04
N GLY A 104 -2.26 0.79 5.91
CA GLY A 104 -3.15 -0.34 5.72
C GLY A 104 -2.34 -1.60 5.45
N THR A 105 -2.43 -2.12 4.23
CA THR A 105 -1.81 -3.39 3.84
C THR A 105 -0.69 -3.25 2.83
N THR A 106 -0.41 -2.04 2.32
CA THR A 106 0.53 -1.88 1.20
C THR A 106 1.78 -1.10 1.59
N LEU A 107 2.93 -1.77 1.47
CA LEU A 107 4.26 -1.18 1.60
C LEU A 107 4.96 -1.15 0.25
N PHE A 108 5.47 0.01 -0.13
CA PHE A 108 6.35 0.19 -1.28
C PHE A 108 7.79 0.43 -0.83
N THR A 109 8.74 -0.13 -1.56
CA THR A 109 10.17 0.07 -1.31
C THR A 109 10.94 0.33 -2.60
N THR A 110 12.10 0.98 -2.49
CA THR A 110 13.01 1.23 -3.62
C THR A 110 13.93 0.07 -3.95
N ASP A 111 14.09 -0.87 -3.02
CA ASP A 111 14.91 -2.08 -3.16
C ASP A 111 14.38 -3.19 -2.25
N ARG A 112 14.89 -4.42 -2.43
CA ARG A 112 14.47 -5.60 -1.67
C ARG A 112 14.82 -5.44 -0.20
N LEU A 113 13.85 -5.77 0.65
CA LEU A 113 14.08 -5.86 2.10
C LEU A 113 14.91 -7.10 2.43
N GLY A 114 15.77 -6.99 3.45
CA GLY A 114 16.72 -8.04 3.83
C GLY A 114 16.15 -9.21 4.63
N PHE A 115 14.83 -9.38 4.73
CA PHE A 115 14.21 -10.46 5.52
C PHE A 115 14.47 -11.85 4.93
N ASP A 116 14.80 -11.96 3.64
CA ASP A 116 15.19 -13.22 2.97
C ASP A 116 16.51 -13.82 3.50
N LYS A 117 17.27 -13.05 4.28
CA LYS A 117 18.55 -13.47 4.87
C LYS A 117 18.39 -14.17 6.23
N GLU A 118 17.21 -14.17 6.83
CA GLU A 118 16.94 -14.98 8.03
C GLU A 118 16.70 -16.44 7.59
N THR A 119 17.75 -17.26 7.65
CA THR A 119 17.62 -18.71 7.56
C THR A 119 16.73 -19.21 8.71
N GLU A 120 15.65 -19.91 8.38
CA GLU A 120 14.87 -20.69 9.33
C GLU A 120 15.81 -21.54 10.20
N THR A 121 15.95 -21.18 11.48
CA THR A 121 16.60 -22.05 12.45
C THR A 121 15.70 -23.25 12.66
N LYS A 122 16.08 -24.40 12.10
CA LYS A 122 15.43 -25.68 12.42
C LYS A 122 15.50 -25.89 13.93
N PRO A 123 14.42 -26.33 14.59
CA PRO A 123 14.50 -26.71 15.99
C PRO A 123 15.49 -27.88 16.12
N CYS A 124 16.55 -27.69 16.89
CA CYS A 124 17.36 -28.79 17.41
C CYS A 124 16.47 -29.56 18.38
N THR A 125 16.01 -30.74 17.95
CA THR A 125 15.55 -31.77 18.89
C THR A 125 16.79 -32.44 19.45
N ASP A 126 17.09 -32.17 20.72
CA ASP A 126 17.93 -33.06 21.54
C ASP A 126 17.19 -34.38 21.81
#